data_AF-A0A1H1AWI1-F1
#
_entry.id   AF-A0A1H1AWI1-F1
#
_cell.length_a   1.000
_cell.length_b   1.000
_cell.length_c   1.000
_cell.angle_alpha   90.00
_cell.angle_beta   90.00
_cell.angle_gamma   90.00
#
_symmetry.space_group_name_H-M   'P 1'
#
loop_
_entity.id
_entity.type
_entity.pdbx_description
1 polymer ?
#
loop_
_entity_poly.entity_id
_entity_poly.type
_entity_poly.pdbx_seq_one_letter_code
_entity_poly.pdbx_strand_id
1 'polypeptide(L)'
;MNTLLAWFAAARWRLSLSHCLEGLLIQAPLGLLFDFRLGALAVIVWYWSRKKLEAELETLPPEKAQEFEAHAYTWAIGWFPWQWDAYKVLDLVLPAISSALIAVALAGYRGPLTVY
;
A
#
# COMPACT_ATOMS: atom_id res chain seq x y z
N MET A 1 24.80 0.55 19.78
CA MET A 1 24.40 0.31 18.37
C MET A 1 23.07 -0.45 18.28
N ASN A 2 22.89 -1.58 18.99
CA ASN A 2 21.64 -2.37 18.94
C ASN A 2 20.37 -1.61 19.37
N THR A 3 20.44 -0.76 20.41
CA THR A 3 19.27 0.00 20.89
C THR A 3 18.77 1.03 19.88
N LEU A 4 19.70 1.63 19.11
CA LEU A 4 19.40 2.66 18.12
C LEU A 4 18.79 2.05 16.86
N LEU A 5 19.32 0.91 16.40
CA LEU A 5 18.73 0.10 15.33
C LEU A 5 17.34 -0.44 15.71
N ALA A 6 17.16 -0.91 16.95
CA ALA A 6 15.87 -1.35 17.45
C ALA A 6 14.84 -0.21 17.49
N TRP A 7 15.27 1.00 17.85
CA TRP A 7 14.41 2.19 17.83
C TRP A 7 14.00 2.57 16.40
N PHE A 8 14.93 2.56 15.43
CA PHE A 8 14.61 2.80 14.03
C PHE A 8 13.65 1.75 13.45
N ALA A 9 13.89 0.48 13.74
CA ALA A 9 12.98 -0.59 13.33
C ALA A 9 11.58 -0.41 13.94
N ALA A 10 11.49 -0.06 15.22
CA ALA A 10 10.22 0.19 15.90
C ALA A 10 9.49 1.43 15.34
N ALA A 11 10.21 2.51 15.04
CA ALA A 11 9.65 3.71 14.41
C ALA A 11 9.13 3.41 13.01
N ARG A 12 9.88 2.63 12.21
CA ARG A 12 9.43 2.19 10.88
C ARG A 12 8.23 1.26 10.97
N TRP A 13 8.15 0.43 12.01
CA TRP A 13 7.02 -0.45 12.23
C TRP A 13 5.73 0.31 12.57
N ARG A 14 5.85 1.39 13.34
CA ARG A 14 4.74 2.32 13.60
C ARG A 14 4.26 3.01 12.32
N LEU A 15 5.18 3.38 11.43
CA LEU A 15 4.82 3.92 10.11
C LEU A 15 4.07 2.87 9.28
N SER A 16 4.53 1.62 9.25
CA SER A 16 3.83 0.55 8.54
C SER A 16 2.45 0.23 9.15
N LEU A 17 2.28 0.35 10.46
CA LEU A 17 0.97 0.21 11.12
C LEU A 17 0.03 1.37 10.80
N SER A 18 0.57 2.59 10.60
CA SER A 18 -0.24 3.73 10.18
C SER A 18 -0.86 3.50 8.79
N HIS A 19 -0.22 2.70 7.95
CA HIS A 19 -0.77 2.29 6.65
C HIS A 19 -2.02 1.41 6.78
N CYS A 20 -2.23 0.71 7.90
CA CYS A 20 -3.51 0.01 8.13
C CYS A 20 -4.66 0.99 8.34
N LEU A 21 -4.42 2.13 9.01
CA LEU A 21 -5.43 3.18 9.18
C LEU A 21 -5.72 3.91 7.86
N GLU A 22 -4.69 4.22 7.09
CA GLU A 22 -4.85 4.74 5.72
C GLU A 22 -5.61 3.72 4.84
N GLY A 23 -5.29 2.44 4.95
CA GLY A 23 -5.99 1.35 4.27
C GLY A 23 -7.48 1.31 4.61
N LEU A 24 -7.86 1.54 5.87
CA LEU A 24 -9.27 1.67 6.28
C LEU A 24 -9.97 2.84 5.59
N LEU A 25 -9.29 3.98 5.41
CA LEU A 25 -9.87 5.15 4.73
C LEU A 25 -10.13 4.89 3.24
N ILE A 26 -9.36 3.99 2.62
CA ILE A 26 -9.57 3.54 1.24
C ILE A 26 -10.66 2.45 1.19
N GLN A 27 -10.58 1.48 2.09
CA GLN A 27 -11.45 0.31 2.10
C GLN A 27 -12.88 0.66 2.50
N ALA A 28 -13.09 1.50 3.52
CA ALA A 28 -14.41 1.81 4.06
C ALA A 28 -15.39 2.37 3.01
N PRO A 29 -15.06 3.42 2.21
CA PRO A 29 -16.01 3.95 1.24
C PRO A 29 -16.37 2.92 0.16
N LEU A 30 -15.39 2.18 -0.36
CA LEU A 30 -15.63 1.15 -1.38
C LEU A 30 -16.37 -0.07 -0.82
N GLY A 31 -16.03 -0.47 0.41
CA GLY A 31 -16.65 -1.57 1.11
C GLY A 31 -18.11 -1.30 1.44
N LEU A 32 -18.42 -0.10 1.93
CA LEU A 32 -19.79 0.32 2.27
C LEU A 32 -20.65 0.56 1.03
N LEU A 33 -20.08 1.08 -0.07
CA LEU A 33 -20.85 1.32 -1.29
C LEU A 33 -21.09 0.03 -2.10
N PHE A 34 -20.09 -0.84 -2.17
CA PHE A 34 -20.10 -2.04 -2.99
C PHE A 34 -19.90 -3.30 -2.13
N ASP A 35 -18.66 -3.72 -1.93
CA ASP A 35 -18.32 -4.95 -1.21
C ASP A 35 -16.95 -4.78 -0.57
N PHE A 36 -16.77 -5.28 0.65
CA PHE A 36 -15.49 -5.15 1.37
C PHE A 36 -14.34 -5.89 0.70
N ARG A 37 -14.60 -6.88 -0.17
CA ARG A 37 -13.61 -7.53 -1.05
C ARG A 37 -13.09 -6.58 -2.11
N LEU A 38 -13.97 -5.76 -2.72
CA LEU A 38 -13.56 -4.71 -3.65
C LEU A 38 -12.77 -3.61 -2.92
N GLY A 39 -13.22 -3.24 -1.71
CA GLY A 39 -12.46 -2.32 -0.87
C GLY A 39 -11.06 -2.85 -0.52
N ALA A 40 -10.93 -4.13 -0.17
CA ALA A 40 -9.64 -4.75 0.09
C ALA A 40 -8.74 -4.80 -1.16
N LEU A 41 -9.31 -5.13 -2.33
CA LEU A 41 -8.58 -5.08 -3.60
C LEU A 41 -8.04 -3.68 -3.88
N ALA A 42 -8.84 -2.64 -3.64
CA ALA A 42 -8.41 -1.26 -3.83
C ALA A 42 -7.25 -0.87 -2.90
N VAL A 43 -7.25 -1.32 -1.64
CA VAL A 43 -6.10 -1.13 -0.73
C VAL A 43 -4.84 -1.79 -1.28
N ILE A 44 -4.94 -3.04 -1.75
CA ILE A 44 -3.80 -3.77 -2.33
C ILE A 44 -3.26 -3.02 -3.55
N VAL A 45 -4.13 -2.64 -4.49
CA VAL A 45 -3.75 -1.92 -5.70
C VAL A 45 -3.11 -0.57 -5.38
N TRP A 46 -3.68 0.16 -4.41
CA TRP A 46 -3.15 1.45 -3.97
C TRP A 46 -1.73 1.34 -3.42
N TYR A 47 -1.51 0.46 -2.43
CA TYR A 47 -0.20 0.29 -1.82
C TYR A 47 0.82 -0.29 -2.80
N TRP A 48 0.40 -1.21 -3.67
CA TRP A 48 1.28 -1.73 -4.72
C TRP A 48 1.75 -0.61 -5.64
N SER A 49 0.82 0.20 -6.14
CA SER A 49 1.11 1.32 -7.04
C SER A 49 2.02 2.35 -6.37
N ARG A 50 1.76 2.66 -5.10
CA ARG A 50 2.58 3.57 -4.29
C ARG A 50 4.00 3.04 -4.10
N LYS A 51 4.18 1.77 -3.72
CA LYS A 51 5.50 1.18 -3.50
C LYS A 51 6.30 1.02 -4.78
N LYS A 52 5.63 0.71 -5.90
CA LYS A 52 6.23 0.75 -7.23
C LYS A 52 6.73 2.16 -7.56
N LEU A 53 5.93 3.19 -7.31
CA LEU A 53 6.30 4.58 -7.58
C LEU A 53 7.51 5.02 -6.75
N GLU A 54 7.53 4.67 -5.45
CA GLU A 54 8.66 4.91 -4.55
C GLU A 54 9.94 4.22 -5.06
N ALA A 55 9.84 2.96 -5.50
CA ALA A 55 10.98 2.22 -6.05
C ALA A 55 11.51 2.83 -7.36
N GLU A 56 10.62 3.30 -8.24
CA GLU A 56 11.03 3.97 -9.48
C GLU A 56 11.75 5.30 -9.18
N LEU A 57 11.20 6.11 -8.26
CA LEU A 57 11.81 7.37 -7.81
C LEU A 57 13.21 7.19 -7.22
N GLU A 58 13.44 6.14 -6.44
CA GLU A 58 14.75 5.85 -5.86
C GLU A 58 15.82 5.46 -6.89
N THR A 59 15.40 4.92 -8.04
CA THR A 59 16.32 4.50 -9.11
C THR A 59 16.63 5.59 -10.13
N LEU A 60 15.89 6.71 -10.09
CA LEU A 60 16.09 7.80 -11.02
C LEU A 60 17.29 8.66 -10.62
N PRO A 61 18.13 9.09 -11.57
CA PRO A 61 19.17 10.07 -11.29
C PRO A 61 18.52 11.40 -10.84
N PRO A 62 19.16 12.16 -9.93
CA PRO A 62 18.57 13.34 -9.30
C PRO A 62 18.15 14.42 -10.30
N GLU A 63 18.82 14.49 -11.45
CA GLU A 63 18.49 15.39 -12.55
C GLU A 63 17.12 15.07 -13.20
N LYS A 64 16.73 13.78 -13.23
CA LYS A 64 15.45 13.33 -13.79
C LYS A 64 14.34 13.20 -12.74
N ALA A 65 14.69 13.24 -11.45
CA ALA A 65 13.70 13.20 -10.37
C ALA A 65 12.79 14.45 -10.38
N GLN A 66 13.33 15.62 -10.74
CA GLN A 66 12.53 16.86 -10.88
C GLN A 66 11.55 16.81 -12.07
N GLU A 67 11.88 16.11 -13.15
CA GLU A 67 10.97 15.94 -14.30
C GLU A 67 9.88 14.88 -14.03
N PHE A 68 10.08 14.01 -13.05
CA PHE A 68 9.13 12.94 -12.71
C PHE A 68 7.82 13.45 -12.10
N GLU A 69 7.80 14.68 -11.56
CA GLU A 69 6.54 15.32 -11.13
C GLU A 69 5.54 15.49 -12.29
N ALA A 70 6.04 15.60 -13.52
CA ALA A 70 5.20 15.78 -14.70
C ALA A 70 4.76 14.45 -15.34
N HIS A 71 5.66 13.45 -15.48
CA HIS A 71 5.38 12.16 -16.12
C HIS A 71 6.17 11.00 -15.47
N ALA A 72 5.49 9.88 -15.21
CA ALA A 72 6.14 8.65 -14.77
C ALA A 72 6.97 8.05 -15.93
N TYR A 73 8.28 8.24 -15.87
CA TYR A 73 9.17 8.14 -17.04
C TYR A 73 9.39 6.74 -17.61
N THR A 74 9.31 5.67 -16.80
CA THR A 74 9.74 4.37 -17.31
C THR A 74 8.75 3.23 -17.12
N TRP A 75 7.91 3.22 -16.07
CA TRP A 75 7.04 2.06 -15.78
C TRP A 75 7.75 0.71 -15.97
N ALA A 76 9.08 0.67 -15.78
CA ALA A 76 9.92 -0.46 -16.15
C ALA A 76 10.53 -1.13 -14.92
N ILE A 77 10.67 -0.38 -13.83
CA ILE A 77 11.36 -0.79 -12.62
C ILE A 77 10.39 -0.75 -11.44
N GLY A 78 10.60 -1.65 -10.47
CA GLY A 78 9.85 -1.66 -9.21
C GLY A 78 8.47 -2.29 -9.31
N TRP A 79 8.20 -3.08 -10.36
CA TRP A 79 6.93 -3.79 -10.48
C TRP A 79 6.76 -4.90 -9.46
N PHE A 80 7.87 -5.53 -9.05
CA PHE A 80 7.82 -6.75 -8.28
C PHE A 80 8.40 -6.58 -6.87
N PRO A 81 7.83 -7.25 -5.85
CA PRO A 81 8.24 -7.07 -4.45
C PRO A 81 9.68 -7.48 -4.14
N TRP A 82 10.27 -8.40 -4.92
CA TRP A 82 11.67 -8.78 -4.76
C TRP A 82 12.66 -7.71 -5.23
N GLN A 83 12.18 -6.67 -5.92
CA GLN A 83 12.96 -5.48 -6.26
C GLN A 83 12.86 -4.40 -5.17
N TRP A 84 12.05 -4.62 -4.14
CA TRP A 84 11.80 -3.65 -3.09
C TRP A 84 12.59 -3.99 -1.82
N ASP A 85 12.88 -2.96 -1.05
CA ASP A 85 13.38 -3.13 0.31
C ASP A 85 12.34 -3.83 1.20
N ALA A 86 12.80 -4.56 2.22
CA ALA A 86 11.96 -5.33 3.13
C ALA A 86 10.88 -4.46 3.78
N TYR A 87 11.18 -3.20 4.11
CA TYR A 87 10.20 -2.26 4.67
C TYR A 87 9.12 -1.84 3.68
N LYS A 88 9.42 -1.77 2.38
CA LYS A 88 8.40 -1.47 1.37
C LYS A 88 7.45 -2.66 1.17
N VAL A 89 7.99 -3.88 1.17
CA VAL A 89 7.18 -5.10 1.16
C VAL A 89 6.25 -5.11 2.38
N LEU A 90 6.80 -4.75 3.53
CA LEU A 90 6.08 -4.71 4.79
C LEU A 90 4.95 -3.66 4.81
N ASP A 91 5.21 -2.47 4.23
CA ASP A 91 4.23 -1.41 4.03
C ASP A 91 3.09 -1.80 3.07
N LEU A 92 3.27 -2.83 2.22
CA LEU A 92 2.20 -3.43 1.40
C LEU A 92 1.48 -4.54 2.16
N VAL A 93 2.22 -5.45 2.78
CA VAL A 93 1.70 -6.70 3.35
C VAL A 93 0.78 -6.44 4.55
N LEU A 94 1.15 -5.51 5.44
CA LEU A 94 0.31 -5.18 6.59
C LEU A 94 -1.08 -4.64 6.23
N PRO A 95 -1.20 -3.57 5.40
CA PRO A 95 -2.51 -3.10 4.99
C PRO A 95 -3.26 -4.13 4.13
N ALA A 96 -2.56 -4.90 3.28
CA ALA A 96 -3.20 -5.95 2.50
C ALA A 96 -3.83 -7.05 3.37
N ILE A 97 -3.09 -7.57 4.36
CA ILE A 97 -3.59 -8.62 5.26
C ILE A 97 -4.72 -8.08 6.14
N SER A 98 -4.54 -6.90 6.74
CA SER A 98 -5.59 -6.32 7.61
C SER A 98 -6.87 -6.04 6.82
N SER A 99 -6.78 -5.50 5.61
CA SER A 99 -7.94 -5.28 4.74
C SER A 99 -8.59 -6.57 4.25
N ALA A 100 -7.80 -7.61 3.93
CA ALA A 100 -8.34 -8.91 3.57
C ALA A 100 -9.08 -9.56 4.75
N LEU A 101 -8.55 -9.46 5.97
CA LEU A 101 -9.24 -9.95 7.18
C LEU A 101 -10.56 -9.22 7.41
N ILE A 102 -10.61 -7.90 7.21
CA ILE A 102 -11.87 -7.12 7.28
C ILE A 102 -12.85 -7.60 6.22
N ALA A 103 -12.39 -7.84 4.99
CA ALA A 103 -13.24 -8.33 3.91
C ALA A 103 -13.81 -9.73 4.20
N VAL A 104 -13.03 -10.60 4.84
CA VAL A 104 -13.50 -11.92 5.29
C VAL A 104 -14.51 -11.77 6.44
N ALA A 105 -14.23 -10.93 7.43
CA ALA A 105 -15.14 -10.68 8.55
C ALA A 105 -16.48 -10.09 8.10
N LEU A 106 -16.46 -9.28 7.04
CA LEU A 106 -17.64 -8.65 6.45
C LEU A 106 -18.07 -9.31 5.14
N ALA A 107 -17.71 -10.59 4.92
CA ALA A 107 -17.96 -11.27 3.65
C ALA A 107 -19.45 -11.43 3.28
N GLY A 108 -20.35 -11.29 4.27
CA GLY A 108 -21.80 -11.29 4.07
C GLY A 108 -22.40 -9.90 3.85
N TYR A 109 -21.64 -8.82 4.03
CA TYR A 109 -22.10 -7.47 3.75
C TYR A 109 -22.14 -7.23 2.24
N ARG A 110 -23.28 -6.75 1.74
CA ARG A 110 -23.41 -6.22 0.39
C ARG A 110 -23.89 -4.78 0.48
N GLY A 111 -23.10 -3.88 -0.10
CA GLY A 111 -23.41 -2.47 -0.21
C GLY A 111 -24.56 -2.19 -1.18
N PRO A 112 -25.14 -0.98 -1.12
CA PRO A 112 -26.33 -0.61 -1.89
C PRO A 112 -26.10 -0.57 -3.40
N LEU A 113 -24.85 -0.48 -3.87
CA LEU A 113 -24.48 -0.45 -5.29
C LEU A 113 -23.99 -1.80 -5.83
N THR A 114 -24.06 -2.87 -5.03
CA THR A 114 -23.67 -4.20 -5.49
C THR A 114 -24.73 -4.76 -6.42
N VAL A 115 -24.42 -4.75 -7.72
CA VAL A 115 -25.27 -5.34 -8.75
C VAL A 115 -25.07 -6.86 -8.72
N TYR A 116 -26.04 -7.54 -8.12
CA TYR A 116 -26.31 -8.99 -8.05
C TYR A 116 -25.16 -9.99 -8.26
#